data_AF-A0A5K0YB35-F1
#
_entry.id   AF-A0A5K0YB35-F1
#
_cell.length_a   1.000
_cell.length_b   1.000
_cell.length_c   1.000
_cell.angle_alpha   90.00
_cell.angle_beta   90.00
_cell.angle_gamma   90.00
#
_symmetry.space_group_name_H-M   'P 1'
#
loop_
_entity.id
_entity.type
_entity.pdbx_description
1 polymer ?
#
loop_
_entity_poly.entity_id
_entity_poly.type
_entity_poly.pdbx_seq_one_letter_code
_entity_poly.pdbx_strand_id
1 'polypeptide(L)' 'DALEPHMSRNTFEFHWGKHHRAYVDNLNKQIQGTELDGKSLEEIIVITYNKGDPLPPFNNAAQ' A
#
# COMPACT_ATOMS: atom_id res chain seq x y z
N ASP A 1 -12.48 19.55 -0.68
CA ASP A 1 -13.79 20.11 -0.26
C ASP A 1 -14.88 19.04 -0.27
N ALA A 2 -14.92 18.11 -1.23
CA ALA A 2 -15.97 17.08 -1.34
C ALA A 2 -16.25 16.23 -0.08
N LEU A 3 -15.31 16.10 0.87
CA LEU A 3 -15.48 15.31 2.09
C LEU A 3 -15.81 16.15 3.34
N GLU A 4 -15.82 17.48 3.22
CA GLU A 4 -16.17 18.36 4.34
C GLU A 4 -17.69 18.39 4.55
N PRO A 5 -18.17 18.49 5.81
CA PRO A 5 -17.41 18.70 7.05
C PRO A 5 -16.92 17.40 7.72
N HIS A 6 -17.18 16.22 7.13
CA HIS A 6 -16.90 14.93 7.76
C HIS A 6 -15.42 14.56 7.81
N MET A 7 -14.62 15.06 6.86
CA MET A 7 -13.17 14.94 6.87
C MET A 7 -12.55 16.23 6.34
N SER A 8 -11.59 16.77 7.09
CA SER A 8 -10.89 17.98 6.67
C SER A 8 -10.05 17.74 5.41
N ARG A 9 -9.93 18.77 4.57
CA ARG A 9 -8.99 18.74 3.44
C ARG A 9 -7.57 18.36 3.85
N ASN A 10 -7.05 18.93 4.95
CA ASN A 10 -5.71 18.61 5.45
C ASN A 10 -5.57 17.12 5.76
N THR A 11 -6.55 16.52 6.46
CA THR A 11 -6.53 15.08 6.77
C THR A 11 -6.42 14.26 5.49
N PHE A 12 -7.21 14.57 4.46
CA PHE A 12 -7.18 13.83 3.21
C PHE A 12 -5.86 14.02 2.44
N GLU A 13 -5.34 15.26 2.36
CA GLU A 13 -4.08 15.56 1.68
C GLU A 13 -2.89 14.83 2.34
N PHE A 14 -2.83 14.78 3.67
CA PHE A 14 -1.80 14.01 4.35
C PHE A 14 -2.02 12.50 4.22
N HIS A 15 -3.23 12.01 4.47
CA HIS A 15 -3.51 10.58 4.49
C HIS A 15 -3.36 9.94 3.10
N TRP A 16 -4.10 10.43 2.11
CA TRP A 16 -4.02 9.87 0.76
C TRP A 16 -2.79 10.40 -0.01
N GLY A 17 -2.55 11.71 0.06
CA GLY A 17 -1.51 12.35 -0.74
C GLY A 17 -0.09 11.96 -0.33
N LYS A 18 0.16 11.80 0.99
CA LYS A 18 1.49 11.44 1.53
C LYS A 18 1.56 9.99 1.99
N HIS A 19 0.69 9.54 2.90
CA HIS A 19 0.84 8.20 3.50
C HIS A 19 0.53 7.09 2.50
N HIS A 20 -0.63 7.11 1.85
CA HIS A 20 -0.99 6.10 0.84
C HIS A 20 0.03 6.06 -0.31
N ARG A 21 0.44 7.23 -0.83
CA ARG A 21 1.50 7.32 -1.84
C ARG A 21 2.81 6.67 -1.38
N ALA A 22 3.22 6.88 -0.13
CA ALA A 22 4.43 6.26 0.41
C ALA A 22 4.33 4.73 0.46
N TYR A 23 3.17 4.16 0.81
CA TYR A 23 2.96 2.70 0.76
C TYR A 23 3.11 2.18 -0.67
N VAL A 24 2.49 2.83 -1.66
CA VAL A 24 2.60 2.47 -3.07
C VAL A 24 4.06 2.55 -3.55
N ASP A 25 4.76 3.66 -3.28
CA ASP A 25 6.14 3.86 -3.70
C ASP A 25 7.09 2.83 -3.05
N ASN A 26 6.87 2.51 -1.77
CA ASN A 26 7.68 1.52 -1.07
C ASN A 26 7.40 0.10 -1.56
N LEU A 27 6.13 -0.25 -1.80
CA LEU A 27 5.77 -1.56 -2.36
C LEU A 27 6.44 -1.75 -3.71
N ASN A 28 6.31 -0.78 -4.62
CA ASN A 28 6.92 -0.84 -5.95
C ASN A 28 8.44 -1.06 -5.87
N LYS A 29 9.14 -0.36 -4.97
CA LYS A 29 10.58 -0.56 -4.74
C LYS A 29 10.91 -1.94 -4.20
N GLN A 30 10.07 -2.49 -3.32
CA GLN A 30 10.28 -3.81 -2.72
C GLN A 30 10.08 -4.95 -3.72
N ILE A 31 9.17 -4.80 -4.68
CA ILE A 31 8.79 -5.89 -5.61
C ILE A 31 9.46 -5.79 -6.98
N GLN A 32 10.05 -4.66 -7.34
CA GLN A 32 10.65 -4.44 -8.65
C GLN A 32 11.67 -5.54 -9.00
N GLY A 33 11.47 -6.21 -10.14
CA GLY A 33 12.35 -7.28 -10.62
C GLY A 33 12.29 -8.58 -9.81
N THR A 34 11.35 -8.70 -8.86
CA THR A 34 11.04 -9.95 -8.16
C THR A 34 9.93 -10.71 -8.89
N GLU A 35 9.63 -11.93 -8.45
CA GLU A 35 8.47 -12.69 -8.93
C GLU A 35 7.12 -12.05 -8.59
N LEU A 36 7.10 -11.06 -7.70
CA LEU A 36 5.91 -10.29 -7.34
C LEU A 36 5.63 -9.16 -8.34
N ASP A 37 6.60 -8.79 -9.17
CA ASP A 37 6.45 -7.75 -10.18
C ASP A 37 5.38 -8.14 -11.22
N GLY A 38 4.49 -7.21 -11.55
CA GLY A 38 3.36 -7.45 -12.46
C GLY A 38 2.21 -8.28 -11.91
N LYS A 39 2.25 -8.73 -10.65
CA LYS A 39 1.09 -9.34 -9.97
C LYS A 39 0.05 -8.30 -9.56
N SER A 40 -1.19 -8.74 -9.39
CA SER A 40 -2.22 -7.91 -8.74
C SER A 40 -1.90 -7.66 -7.26
N LEU A 41 -2.45 -6.59 -6.68
CA LEU A 41 -2.24 -6.25 -5.28
C LEU A 41 -2.75 -7.37 -4.36
N GLU A 42 -3.89 -7.97 -4.69
CA GLU A 42 -4.49 -9.08 -3.96
C GLU A 42 -3.60 -10.32 -3.95
N GLU A 43 -3.00 -10.67 -5.09
CA GLU A 43 -2.02 -11.77 -5.15
C GLU A 43 -0.79 -11.48 -4.31
N ILE A 44 -0.26 -10.24 -4.37
CA ILE A 44 0.89 -9.83 -3.56
C ILE A 44 0.56 -9.98 -2.07
N ILE A 45 -0.60 -9.52 -1.61
CA ILE A 45 -1.04 -9.67 -0.21
C ILE A 45 -1.09 -11.14 0.20
N VAL A 46 -1.76 -12.00 -0.59
CA VAL A 46 -1.92 -13.42 -0.25
C VAL A 46 -0.57 -14.15 -0.22
N ILE A 47 0.30 -13.89 -1.19
CA ILE A 47 1.63 -14.51 -1.27
C ILE A 47 2.49 -14.04 -0.10
N THR A 48 2.54 -12.72 0.15
CA THR A 48 3.43 -12.14 1.15
C THR A 48 2.92 -12.30 2.58
N TYR A 49 1.66 -12.67 2.81
CA TYR A 49 1.19 -13.13 4.12
C TYR A 49 1.92 -14.40 4.59
N ASN A 50 2.41 -15.22 3.64
CA ASN A 50 3.30 -16.34 3.89
C ASN A 50 2.83 -17.24 5.06
N LYS A 51 1.56 -17.67 4.97
CA LYS A 51 0.91 -18.61 5.93
C LYS A 51 1.00 -18.15 7.40
N GLY A 52 0.96 -16.84 7.64
CA GLY A 52 1.00 -16.28 9.00
C GLY A 52 2.39 -15.84 9.45
N ASP A 53 3.39 -15.89 8.59
CA ASP A 53 4.73 -15.31 8.80
C ASP A 53 5.03 -14.23 7.74
N PRO A 54 4.43 -13.04 7.84
CA PRO A 54 4.39 -12.09 6.75
C PRO A 54 5.78 -11.61 6.29
N LEU A 55 6.00 -11.63 4.99
CA LEU A 55 7.19 -11.09 4.35
C LEU A 55 7.15 -9.55 4.34
N PRO A 56 8.31 -8.86 4.24
CA PRO A 56 8.36 -7.39 4.26
C PRO A 56 7.43 -6.65 3.30
N PRO A 57 7.15 -7.14 2.06
CA PRO A 57 6.22 -6.45 1.15
C PRO A 57 4.76 -6.45 1.62
N PHE A 58 4.35 -7.40 2.47
CA PHE A 58 2.98 -7.49 2.99
C PHE A 58 2.52 -6.18 3.64
N ASN A 59 3.41 -5.54 4.40
CA ASN A 59 3.08 -4.33 5.17
C ASN A 59 2.72 -3.14 4.28
N ASN A 60 3.35 -2.99 3.11
CA ASN A 60 2.99 -1.91 2.18
C ASN A 60 1.84 -2.33 1.26
N ALA A 61 1.71 -3.62 0.94
CA ALA A 61 0.64 -4.12 0.09
C ALA A 61 -0.74 -4.09 0.78
N ALA A 62 -0.80 -4.34 2.09
CA ALA A 62 -2.05 -4.39 2.85
C ALA A 62 -2.58 -3.01 3.32
N GLN A 63 -1.87 -1.92 3.03
CA GLN A 63 -2.15 -0.55 3.50
C GLN A 63 -2.71 0.34 2.40
#